data_AF-A0A444UR24-F1
#
_entry.id   AF-A0A444UR24-F1
#
_cell.length_a   1.000
_cell.length_b   1.000
_cell.length_c   1.000
_cell.angle_alpha   90.00
_cell.angle_beta   90.00
_cell.angle_gamma   90.00
#
_symmetry.space_group_name_H-M   'P 1'
#
loop_
_entity.id
_entity.type
_entity.pdbx_description
1 polymer ?
#
loop_
_entity_poly.entity_id
_entity_poly.type
_entity_poly.pdbx_seq_one_letter_code
_entity_poly.pdbx_strand_id
1 'polypeptide(L)'
;MEQHYRPSSPVLVNFMSCCPLVAQSHGHEFFCLPSHCGHLSPLDTAWSALKWYTAKNRHEYTTKHFGKESLRKSILFKDLIETGMKQMTASKWETATSRVQKRENYYLNGKMTVVI
;
A
#
# COMPACT_ATOMS: atom_id res chain seq x y z
N MET A 1 -14.52 -17.54 -28.14
CA MET A 1 -13.81 -18.11 -26.99
C MET A 1 -12.70 -17.14 -26.63
N GLU A 2 -12.93 -16.25 -25.67
CA GLU A 2 -11.88 -15.33 -25.21
C GLU A 2 -10.95 -16.07 -24.25
N GLN A 3 -9.69 -16.25 -24.65
CA GLN A 3 -8.67 -16.81 -23.78
C GLN A 3 -8.19 -15.72 -22.82
N HIS A 4 -8.64 -15.81 -21.57
CA HIS A 4 -8.07 -15.01 -20.48
C HIS A 4 -6.60 -15.39 -20.31
N TYR A 5 -5.69 -14.44 -20.55
CA TYR A 5 -4.26 -14.60 -20.33
C TYR A 5 -4.03 -14.79 -18.83
N ARG A 6 -3.92 -16.05 -18.38
CA ARG A 6 -3.58 -16.38 -17.01
C ARG A 6 -2.04 -16.40 -16.93
N PRO A 7 -1.39 -15.46 -16.22
CA PRO A 7 0.06 -15.48 -16.10
C PRO A 7 0.49 -16.79 -15.45
N SER A 8 1.47 -17.45 -16.06
CA SER A 8 1.90 -18.82 -15.78
C SER A 8 2.66 -18.99 -14.45
N SER A 9 2.90 -17.92 -13.71
CA SER A 9 3.51 -17.98 -12.38
C SER A 9 3.16 -16.74 -11.54
N PRO A 10 2.82 -16.91 -10.25
CA PRO A 10 2.65 -15.79 -9.34
C PRO A 10 3.98 -15.06 -9.14
N VAL A 11 4.04 -13.82 -9.61
CA VAL A 11 5.12 -12.90 -9.22
C VAL A 11 4.86 -12.49 -7.78
N LEU A 12 5.77 -12.91 -6.89
CA LEU A 12 5.77 -12.55 -5.49
C LEU A 12 5.77 -11.03 -5.38
N VAL A 13 4.66 -10.46 -4.91
CA VAL A 13 4.59 -9.05 -4.54
C VAL A 13 5.50 -8.91 -3.33
N ASN A 14 6.74 -8.51 -3.60
CA ASN A 14 7.82 -8.41 -2.64
C ASN A 14 7.36 -7.56 -1.45
N PHE A 15 7.18 -8.22 -0.28
CA PHE A 15 7.19 -7.71 1.10
C PHE A 15 6.41 -8.59 2.08
N MET A 16 5.78 -9.70 1.65
CA MET A 16 5.32 -10.71 2.60
C MET A 16 6.42 -11.75 2.82
N SER A 17 7.01 -11.76 4.02
CA SER A 17 7.81 -12.88 4.53
C SER A 17 6.98 -14.16 4.75
N CYS A 18 5.70 -14.15 4.36
CA CYS A 18 4.81 -15.28 4.54
C CYS A 18 5.18 -16.38 3.53
N CYS A 19 5.47 -17.57 4.05
CA CYS A 19 5.71 -18.75 3.22
C CYS A 19 4.46 -19.01 2.35
N PRO A 20 4.57 -19.05 1.02
CA PRO A 20 3.40 -19.26 0.15
C PRO A 20 2.60 -20.51 0.49
N LEU A 21 3.29 -21.57 0.94
CA LEU A 21 2.70 -22.83 1.37
C LEU A 21 1.81 -22.66 2.61
N VAL A 22 2.20 -21.81 3.56
CA VAL A 22 1.42 -21.54 4.77
C VAL A 22 0.13 -20.81 4.41
N ALA A 23 0.20 -19.76 3.60
CA ALA A 23 -1.00 -19.03 3.19
C ALA A 23 -1.98 -19.92 2.41
N GLN A 24 -1.47 -20.76 1.49
CA GLN A 24 -2.30 -21.74 0.77
C GLN A 24 -2.95 -22.77 1.71
N SER A 25 -2.23 -23.24 2.73
CA SER A 25 -2.79 -24.18 3.73
C SER A 25 -3.95 -23.59 4.54
N HIS A 26 -4.00 -22.25 4.65
CA HIS A 26 -5.09 -21.50 5.26
C HIS A 26 -6.19 -21.09 4.26
N GLY A 27 -6.12 -21.55 3.01
CA GLY A 27 -7.13 -21.26 1.98
C GLY A 27 -6.99 -19.89 1.32
N HIS A 28 -5.84 -19.22 1.45
CA HIS A 28 -5.59 -17.94 0.78
C HIS A 28 -5.09 -18.14 -0.65
N GLU A 29 -5.67 -17.40 -1.60
CA GLU A 29 -5.16 -17.29 -2.96
C GLU A 29 -4.22 -16.09 -3.11
N PHE A 30 -3.17 -16.25 -3.91
CA PHE A 30 -2.21 -15.18 -4.18
C PHE A 30 -2.63 -14.36 -5.40
N PHE A 31 -2.60 -13.05 -5.25
CA PHE A 31 -2.77 -12.13 -6.36
C PHE A 31 -1.42 -11.83 -7.03
N CYS A 32 -1.36 -12.06 -8.34
CA CYS A 32 -0.15 -11.87 -9.13
C CYS A 32 -0.18 -10.48 -9.76
N LEU A 33 0.74 -9.60 -9.36
CA LEU A 33 0.95 -8.34 -10.06
C LEU A 33 2.01 -8.52 -11.16
N PRO A 34 1.83 -7.92 -12.34
CA PRO A 34 2.90 -7.88 -13.33
C PRO A 34 4.17 -7.26 -12.73
N SER A 35 5.33 -7.75 -13.14
CA SER A 35 6.62 -7.19 -12.73
C SER A 35 6.67 -5.68 -13.01
N HIS A 36 7.15 -4.89 -12.06
CA HIS A 36 7.20 -3.41 -12.12
C HIS A 36 5.83 -2.68 -12.05
N CYS A 37 4.74 -3.39 -11.77
CA CYS A 37 3.42 -2.79 -11.54
C CYS A 37 3.08 -2.61 -10.05
N GLY A 38 4.06 -2.23 -9.22
CA GLY A 38 3.83 -1.98 -7.78
C GLY A 38 2.72 -0.95 -7.50
N HIS A 39 2.58 0.04 -8.39
CA HIS A 39 1.52 1.06 -8.34
C HIS A 39 0.09 0.54 -8.50
N LEU A 40 -0.09 -0.74 -8.88
CA LEU A 40 -1.35 -1.47 -8.89
C LEU A 40 -1.60 -2.23 -7.59
N SER A 41 -0.62 -2.29 -6.68
CA SER A 41 -0.79 -2.92 -5.38
C SER A 41 -1.71 -2.08 -4.49
N PRO A 42 -2.74 -2.69 -3.87
CA PRO A 42 -3.50 -2.06 -2.80
C PRO A 42 -2.60 -1.58 -1.67
N LEU A 43 -1.50 -2.31 -1.38
CA LEU A 43 -0.53 -1.94 -0.35
C LEU A 43 0.23 -0.66 -0.70
N ASP A 44 0.66 -0.49 -1.96
CA ASP A 44 1.34 0.74 -2.40
C ASP A 44 0.42 1.95 -2.34
N THR A 45 -0.87 1.73 -2.57
CA THR A 45 -1.89 2.79 -2.50
C THR A 45 -2.18 3.16 -1.05
N ALA A 46 -2.36 2.17 -0.18
CA ALA A 46 -2.45 2.35 1.28
C ALA A 46 -1.24 3.12 1.81
N TRP A 47 -0.04 2.69 1.42
CA TRP A 47 1.21 3.33 1.78
C TRP A 47 1.30 4.76 1.24
N SER A 48 0.80 5.03 0.03
CA SER A 48 0.79 6.37 -0.55
C SER A 48 -0.17 7.31 0.18
N ALA A 49 -1.34 6.84 0.61
CA ALA A 49 -2.26 7.61 1.44
C ALA A 49 -1.63 7.93 2.81
N LEU A 50 -0.97 6.96 3.43
CA LEU A 50 -0.28 7.14 4.71
C LEU A 50 0.93 8.07 4.59
N LYS A 51 1.71 8.00 3.51
CA LYS A 51 2.80 8.94 3.21
C LYS A 51 2.28 10.37 3.13
N TRP A 52 1.14 10.58 2.49
CA TRP A 52 0.50 11.90 2.42
C TRP A 52 0.15 12.45 3.81
N TYR A 53 -0.47 11.62 4.65
CA TYR A 53 -0.77 11.99 6.04
C TYR A 53 0.52 12.30 6.81
N THR A 54 1.54 11.45 6.67
CA THR A 54 2.84 11.60 7.35
C THR A 54 3.50 12.92 6.99
N ALA A 55 3.58 13.25 5.69
CA ALA A 55 4.18 14.48 5.21
C ALA A 55 3.43 15.72 5.71
N LYS A 56 2.10 15.69 5.68
CA LYS A 56 1.24 16.80 6.11
C LYS A 56 1.36 17.08 7.61
N ASN A 57 1.30 16.04 8.44
CA ASN A 57 1.18 16.19 9.89
C ASN A 57 2.54 16.08 10.62
N ARG A 58 3.64 15.78 9.92
CA ARG A 58 4.99 15.60 10.49
C ARG A 58 5.37 16.62 11.57
N HIS A 59 5.00 17.89 11.37
CA HIS A 59 5.36 18.98 12.25
C HIS A 59 4.76 18.84 13.66
N GLU A 60 3.54 18.30 13.78
CA GLU A 60 2.85 18.06 15.06
C GLU A 60 3.54 16.98 15.90
N TYR A 61 4.25 16.07 15.24
CA TYR A 61 4.95 14.94 15.87
C TYR A 61 6.46 15.20 15.98
N THR A 62 6.91 16.41 15.68
CA THR A 62 8.33 16.78 15.73
C THR A 62 8.64 17.53 17.02
N THR A 63 9.40 16.92 17.91
CA THR A 63 9.98 17.59 19.08
C THR A 63 11.28 18.31 18.68
N LYS A 64 11.41 19.57 19.08
CA LYS A 64 12.64 20.35 18.92
C LYS A 64 13.37 20.36 20.27
N HIS A 65 14.61 19.90 20.28
CA HIS A 65 15.52 20.00 21.40
C HIS A 65 16.50 21.14 21.12
N PHE A 66 16.51 22.13 22.00
CA PHE A 66 17.46 23.23 21.94
C PHE A 66 18.65 22.88 22.82
N GLY A 67 19.76 22.47 22.20
CA GLY A 67 21.05 22.31 22.87
C GLY A 67 21.85 23.61 22.84
N LYS A 68 22.87 23.71 23.69
CA LYS A 68 23.79 24.88 23.76
C LYS A 68 24.43 25.25 22.42
N GLU A 69 24.63 24.28 21.52
CA GLU A 69 25.34 24.47 20.25
C GLU A 69 24.53 24.05 19.01
N SER A 70 23.37 23.42 19.16
CA SER A 70 22.56 23.00 18.00
C SER A 70 21.08 22.75 18.29
N LEU A 71 20.26 22.92 17.25
CA LEU A 71 18.86 22.52 17.23
C LEU A 71 18.76 21.07 16.74
N ARG A 72 18.38 20.14 17.62
CA ARG A 72 18.09 18.75 17.25
C ARG A 72 16.59 18.55 17.11
N LYS A 73 16.15 17.89 16.04
CA LYS A 73 14.73 17.53 15.84
C LYS A 73 14.58 16.02 15.95
N SER A 74 13.60 15.56 16.71
CA SER A 74 13.18 14.15 16.77
C SER A 74 11.73 14.04 16.36
N ILE A 75 11.38 12.97 15.64
CA ILE A 75 10.00 12.70 15.22
C ILE A 75 9.51 11.50 16.00
N LEU A 76 8.32 11.62 16.61
CA LEU A 76 7.58 10.51 17.20
C LEU A 76 6.95 9.68 16.06
N PHE A 77 7.78 8.94 15.34
CA PHE A 77 7.40 8.28 14.10
C PHE A 77 6.32 7.22 14.30
N LYS A 78 6.40 6.44 15.39
CA LYS A 78 5.39 5.43 15.72
C LYS A 78 4.01 6.07 15.87
N ASP A 79 3.90 7.11 16.69
CA ASP A 79 2.64 7.81 16.95
C ASP A 79 2.08 8.47 15.68
N LEU A 80 2.95 9.02 14.84
CA LEU A 80 2.59 9.60 13.55
C LEU A 80 1.97 8.56 12.61
N ILE A 81 2.55 7.36 12.54
CA ILE A 81 2.06 6.25 11.71
C ILE A 81 0.76 5.68 12.28
N GLU A 82 0.71 5.38 13.57
CA GLU A 82 -0.49 4.81 14.21
C GLU A 82 -1.68 5.75 14.12
N THR A 83 -1.47 7.05 14.34
CA THR A 83 -2.53 8.04 14.22
C THR A 83 -2.96 8.23 12.77
N GLY A 84 -2.01 8.22 11.83
CA GLY A 84 -2.32 8.24 10.39
C GLY A 84 -3.18 7.06 9.95
N MET A 85 -2.90 5.86 10.45
CA MET A 85 -3.71 4.67 10.21
C MET A 85 -5.12 4.80 10.80
N LYS A 86 -5.25 5.29 12.04
CA LYS A 86 -6.56 5.52 12.69
C LYS A 86 -7.40 6.59 11.97
N GLN A 87 -6.76 7.60 11.39
CA GLN A 87 -7.41 8.68 10.65
C GLN A 87 -7.79 8.29 9.22
N MET A 88 -7.46 7.08 8.79
CA MET A 88 -7.85 6.53 7.50
C MET A 88 -9.30 6.02 7.58
N THR A 89 -10.24 6.92 7.29
CA THR A 89 -11.68 6.62 7.28
C THR A 89 -12.05 5.67 6.15
N ALA A 90 -13.19 5.00 6.28
CA ALA A 90 -13.74 4.13 5.22
C ALA A 90 -13.80 4.85 3.85
N SER A 91 -14.21 6.12 3.83
CA SER A 91 -14.24 6.93 2.61
C SER A 91 -12.87 7.19 1.97
N LYS A 92 -11.81 7.33 2.78
CA LYS A 92 -10.44 7.49 2.29
C LYS A 92 -9.92 6.16 1.73
N TRP A 93 -10.26 5.05 2.37
CA TRP A 93 -9.97 3.71 1.85
C TRP A 93 -10.69 3.46 0.53
N GLU A 94 -11.98 3.77 0.43
CA GLU A 94 -12.75 3.66 -0.79
C GLU A 94 -12.15 4.51 -1.93
N THR A 95 -11.76 5.76 -1.64
CA THR A 95 -11.06 6.61 -2.61
C THR A 95 -9.72 6.00 -3.07
N ALA A 96 -8.97 5.39 -2.15
CA ALA A 96 -7.73 4.71 -2.47
C ALA A 96 -7.98 3.50 -3.37
N THR A 97 -8.92 2.63 -3.01
CA THR A 97 -9.29 1.44 -3.78
C THR A 97 -9.83 1.79 -5.17
N SER A 98 -10.69 2.80 -5.29
CA SER A 98 -11.19 3.27 -6.60
C SER A 98 -10.08 3.77 -7.53
N ARG A 99 -8.98 4.32 -6.98
CA ARG A 99 -7.80 4.70 -7.78
C ARG A 99 -7.03 3.48 -8.26
N VAL A 100 -6.93 2.42 -7.47
CA VAL A 100 -6.34 1.14 -7.88
C VAL A 100 -7.16 0.57 -9.03
N GLN A 101 -8.47 0.43 -8.85
CA GLN A 101 -9.37 -0.08 -9.89
C GLN A 101 -9.27 0.73 -11.19
N LYS A 102 -9.22 2.06 -11.11
CA LYS A 102 -9.04 2.91 -12.30
C LYS A 102 -7.71 2.65 -13.00
N ARG A 103 -6.62 2.46 -12.25
CA ARG A 103 -5.30 2.13 -12.80
C ARG A 103 -5.28 0.73 -13.38
N GLU A 104 -5.85 -0.26 -12.70
CA GLU A 104 -6.00 -1.62 -13.21
C GLU A 104 -6.74 -1.61 -14.54
N ASN A 105 -7.90 -0.95 -14.61
CA ASN A 105 -8.67 -0.84 -15.86
C ASN A 105 -7.87 -0.18 -16.98
N TYR A 106 -7.09 0.85 -16.65
CA TYR A 106 -6.25 1.57 -17.62
C TYR A 106 -5.07 0.72 -18.13
N TYR A 107 -4.32 0.08 -17.23
CA TYR A 107 -3.11 -0.65 -17.58
C TYR A 107 -3.36 -2.09 -18.05
N LEU A 108 -4.48 -2.69 -17.62
CA LEU A 108 -4.86 -4.07 -17.97
C LEU A 108 -5.92 -4.13 -19.08
N ASN A 109 -6.34 -2.97 -19.60
CA ASN A 109 -7.21 -2.82 -20.77
C ASN A 109 -8.50 -3.66 -20.71
N GLY A 110 -9.08 -3.83 -19.50
CA GLY A 110 -10.28 -4.63 -19.26
C GLY A 110 -10.13 -6.15 -19.42
N LYS A 111 -8.93 -6.67 -19.70
CA LYS A 111 -8.71 -8.11 -19.96
C LYS A 111 -8.60 -8.98 -18.70
N MET A 112 -8.48 -8.35 -17.53
CA MET A 112 -8.41 -9.04 -16.25
C MET A 112 -9.34 -8.35 -15.26
N THR A 113 -10.57 -8.85 -15.17
CA THR A 113 -11.51 -8.47 -14.13
C THR A 113 -11.03 -9.09 -12.82
N VAL A 114 -10.59 -8.26 -11.88
CA VAL A 114 -10.27 -8.69 -10.52
C VAL A 114 -11.46 -8.35 -9.66
N VAL A 115 -12.20 -9.38 -9.26
CA VAL A 115 -13.23 -9.26 -8.23
C VAL A 115 -12.48 -9.24 -6.90
N ILE A 116 -12.56 -8.12 -6.18
CA ILE A 116 -12.08 -7.98 -4.80
C ILE A 116 -13.18 -8.46 -3.86
#